data_AF-B8HQL0-F1
#
_entry.id   AF-B8HQL0-F1
#
_cell.length_a   1.000
_cell.length_b   1.000
_cell.length_c   1.000
_cell.angle_alpha   90.00
_cell.angle_beta   90.00
_cell.angle_gamma   90.00
#
_symmetry.space_group_name_H-M   'P 1'
#
loop_
_entity.id
_entity.type
_entity.pdbx_description
1 polymer ?
#
loop_
_entity_poly.entity_id
_entity_poly.type
_entity_poly.pdbx_seq_one_letter_code
_entity_poly.pdbx_strand_id
1 'polypeptide(L)'
;MSRLFELLEKIRTKPGMYLGRPSVSDLFMFLVGYEYALSEIDIDLTEAEKQFYCDFQPWLQQKLKITSVASWAKLIMLSCHDEKAGFEQFYKLLDEFKQCNPSLRDGIGEVLDSSHPAINSVPVPIATAEAMPNK
;
A
#
# COMPACT_ATOMS: atom_id res chain seq x y z
N MET A 1 0.66 -17.06 0.12
CA MET A 1 -0.10 -15.94 -0.47
C MET A 1 -0.85 -15.23 0.65
N SER A 2 -0.91 -13.90 0.65
CA SER A 2 -1.57 -13.14 1.71
C SER A 2 -3.08 -13.03 1.42
N ARG A 3 -3.90 -13.33 2.43
CA ARG A 3 -5.36 -13.34 2.34
C ARG A 3 -5.89 -11.93 2.02
N LEU A 4 -5.27 -10.91 2.62
CA LEU A 4 -5.59 -9.51 2.34
C LEU A 4 -5.35 -9.14 0.88
N PHE A 5 -4.19 -9.46 0.31
CA PHE A 5 -3.90 -9.06 -1.08
C PHE A 5 -4.79 -9.82 -2.06
N GLU A 6 -5.08 -11.11 -1.82
CA GLU A 6 -6.08 -11.84 -2.61
C GLU A 6 -7.47 -11.21 -2.51
N LEU A 7 -7.87 -10.77 -1.32
CA LEU A 7 -9.15 -10.08 -1.10
C LEU A 7 -9.17 -8.72 -1.82
N LEU A 8 -8.07 -7.96 -1.75
CA LEU A 8 -7.94 -6.69 -2.45
C LEU A 8 -8.06 -6.85 -3.96
N GLU A 9 -7.50 -7.91 -4.57
CA GLU A 9 -7.68 -8.18 -6.00
C GLU A 9 -9.14 -8.58 -6.35
N LYS A 10 -9.82 -9.34 -5.48
CA LYS A 10 -11.25 -9.64 -5.64
C LYS A 10 -12.10 -8.38 -5.59
N ILE A 11 -11.82 -7.47 -4.65
CA ILE A 11 -12.50 -6.18 -4.52
C ILE A 11 -12.18 -5.29 -5.73
N ARG A 12 -10.93 -5.28 -6.24
CA ARG A 12 -10.53 -4.53 -7.44
C ARG A 12 -11.38 -4.92 -8.64
N THR A 13 -11.62 -6.22 -8.78
CA THR A 13 -12.33 -6.81 -9.92
C THR A 13 -13.84 -6.62 -9.82
N LYS A 14 -14.41 -6.68 -8.60
CA LYS A 14 -15.86 -6.64 -8.37
C LYS A 14 -16.25 -5.72 -7.21
N PRO A 15 -15.93 -4.41 -7.24
CA PRO A 15 -16.12 -3.53 -6.10
C PRO A 15 -17.59 -3.44 -5.63
N GLY A 16 -18.55 -3.51 -6.55
CA GLY A 16 -19.97 -3.49 -6.21
C GLY A 16 -20.43 -4.68 -5.35
N MET A 17 -19.77 -5.84 -5.46
CA MET A 17 -20.12 -7.04 -4.67
C MET A 17 -19.66 -6.93 -3.21
N TYR A 18 -18.55 -6.23 -2.97
CA TYR A 18 -17.95 -6.13 -1.63
C TYR A 18 -18.30 -4.81 -0.93
N LEU A 19 -18.37 -3.72 -1.68
CA LEU A 19 -18.51 -2.36 -1.15
C LEU A 19 -19.84 -1.69 -1.59
N GLY A 20 -20.63 -2.33 -2.46
CA GLY A 20 -21.82 -1.73 -3.08
C GLY A 20 -21.52 -0.74 -4.21
N ARG A 21 -20.35 -0.08 -4.19
CA ARG A 21 -19.86 0.85 -5.22
C ARG A 21 -18.33 0.97 -5.16
N PRO A 22 -17.65 1.39 -6.24
CA PRO A 22 -16.23 1.73 -6.17
C PRO A 22 -16.02 3.00 -5.34
N SER A 23 -15.48 2.85 -4.13
CA SER A 23 -15.33 3.94 -3.16
C SER A 23 -14.11 3.70 -2.27
N VAL A 24 -13.23 4.70 -2.18
CA VAL A 24 -12.00 4.59 -1.39
C VAL A 24 -12.28 4.72 0.10
N SER A 25 -13.27 5.54 0.46
CA SER A 25 -13.74 5.67 1.84
C SER A 25 -14.37 4.37 2.32
N ASP A 26 -15.21 3.74 1.49
CA ASP A 26 -15.85 2.46 1.83
C ASP A 26 -14.80 1.32 1.88
N LEU A 27 -13.82 1.33 0.98
CA LEU A 27 -12.69 0.40 1.02
C LEU A 27 -11.87 0.53 2.32
N PHE A 28 -11.55 1.75 2.74
CA PHE A 28 -10.83 1.98 3.99
C PHE A 28 -11.59 1.42 5.20
N MET A 29 -12.88 1.73 5.31
CA MET A 29 -13.70 1.21 6.41
C MET A 29 -13.82 -0.31 6.37
N PHE A 30 -13.93 -0.89 5.17
CA PHE A 30 -13.93 -2.34 4.99
C PHE A 30 -12.63 -2.98 5.51
N LEU A 31 -11.46 -2.41 5.19
CA LEU A 31 -10.17 -2.94 5.63
C LEU A 31 -9.92 -2.81 7.14
N VAL A 32 -10.39 -1.72 7.74
CA VAL A 32 -10.38 -1.53 9.20
C VAL A 32 -11.26 -2.59 9.88
N GLY A 33 -12.47 -2.80 9.36
CA GLY A 33 -13.37 -3.84 9.87
C GLY A 33 -12.82 -5.26 9.67
N TYR A 34 -12.15 -5.50 8.54
CA TYR A 34 -11.50 -6.79 8.25
C TYR A 34 -10.37 -7.10 9.24
N GLU A 35 -9.48 -6.13 9.50
CA GLU A 35 -8.42 -6.27 10.50
C GLU A 35 -9.00 -6.54 11.89
N TYR A 36 -9.99 -5.75 12.30
CA TYR A 36 -10.67 -5.91 13.58
C TYR A 36 -11.31 -7.29 13.72
N ALA A 37 -12.03 -7.75 12.70
CA ALA A 37 -12.67 -9.07 12.72
C ALA A 37 -11.66 -10.22 12.85
N LEU A 38 -10.49 -10.11 12.22
CA LEU A 38 -9.41 -11.10 12.38
C LEU A 38 -8.86 -11.11 13.81
N SER A 39 -8.68 -9.95 14.42
CA SER A 39 -8.21 -9.86 15.81
C SER A 39 -9.20 -10.45 16.82
N GLU A 40 -10.52 -10.28 16.61
CA GLU A 40 -11.55 -10.80 17.51
C GLU A 40 -11.67 -12.34 17.49
N ILE A 41 -11.12 -12.98 16.46
CA ILE A 41 -11.13 -14.45 16.31
C ILE A 41 -9.71 -15.05 16.38
N ASP A 42 -8.76 -14.31 16.96
CA ASP A 42 -7.38 -14.73 17.19
C ASP A 42 -6.66 -15.24 15.92
N ILE A 43 -6.95 -14.63 14.78
CA ILE A 43 -6.27 -14.93 13.52
C ILE A 43 -5.14 -13.93 13.32
N ASP A 44 -3.91 -14.43 13.35
CA ASP A 44 -2.73 -13.63 13.05
C ASP A 44 -2.67 -13.19 11.59
N LEU A 45 -2.24 -11.94 11.41
CA LEU A 45 -1.83 -11.41 10.12
C LEU A 45 -0.50 -12.03 9.70
N THR A 46 -0.35 -12.28 8.40
CA THR A 46 0.95 -12.60 7.80
C THR A 46 1.88 -11.40 7.88
N GLU A 47 3.19 -11.61 7.79
CA GLU A 47 4.17 -10.49 7.83
C GLU A 47 3.92 -9.45 6.72
N ALA A 48 3.51 -9.89 5.53
CA ALA A 48 3.17 -8.99 4.44
C ALA A 48 1.90 -8.15 4.72
N GLU A 49 0.94 -8.72 5.46
CA GLU A 49 -0.27 -8.01 5.90
C GLU A 49 0.06 -6.98 6.96
N LYS A 50 0.85 -7.36 7.99
CA LYS A 50 1.34 -6.43 9.01
C LYS A 50 2.10 -5.26 8.38
N GLN A 51 3.00 -5.56 7.43
CA GLN A 51 3.74 -4.54 6.70
C GLN A 51 2.82 -3.56 5.95
N PHE A 52 1.76 -4.05 5.31
CA PHE A 52 0.77 -3.15 4.68
C PHE A 52 0.08 -2.22 5.69
N TYR A 53 -0.46 -2.78 6.78
CA TYR A 53 -1.17 -2.00 7.80
C TYR A 53 -0.26 -0.98 8.50
N CYS A 54 1.01 -1.32 8.73
CA CYS A 54 1.97 -0.42 9.38
C CYS A 54 2.55 0.64 8.42
N ASP A 55 2.90 0.26 7.18
CA ASP A 55 3.81 1.07 6.37
C ASP A 55 3.13 1.81 5.22
N PHE A 56 1.92 1.40 4.79
CA PHE A 56 1.26 2.04 3.64
C PHE A 56 0.96 3.52 3.87
N GLN A 57 0.44 3.87 5.05
CA GLN A 57 0.13 5.26 5.38
C GLN A 57 1.40 6.13 5.53
N PRO A 58 2.43 5.73 6.30
CA PRO A 58 3.69 6.46 6.35
C PRO A 58 4.33 6.65 4.96
N TRP A 59 4.33 5.60 4.13
CA TRP A 59 4.84 5.68 2.76
C TRP A 59 4.06 6.70 1.92
N LEU A 60 2.73 6.70 1.99
CA LEU A 60 1.89 7.65 1.26
C LEU A 60 2.13 9.10 1.72
N GLN A 61 2.22 9.32 3.03
CA GLN A 61 2.50 10.63 3.61
C GLN A 61 3.86 11.18 3.13
N GLN A 62 4.90 10.34 3.10
CA GLN A 62 6.20 10.70 2.58
C GLN A 62 6.14 11.05 1.08
N LYS A 63 5.44 10.23 0.29
CA LYS A 63 5.26 10.45 -1.16
C LYS A 63 4.56 11.78 -1.44
N LEU A 64 3.52 12.12 -0.66
CA LEU A 64 2.76 13.35 -0.81
C LEU A 64 3.42 14.56 -0.10
N LYS A 65 4.48 14.35 0.69
CA LYS A 65 5.11 15.36 1.56
C LYS A 65 4.10 16.02 2.51
N ILE A 66 3.18 15.22 3.06
CA ILE A 66 2.12 15.68 3.96
C ILE A 66 2.36 15.10 5.36
N THR A 67 2.34 15.96 6.37
CA THR A 67 2.31 15.59 7.78
C THR A 67 0.88 15.75 8.31
N SER A 68 0.04 14.74 8.13
CA SER A 68 -1.37 14.76 8.55
C SER A 68 -1.75 13.44 9.19
N VAL A 69 -2.53 13.48 10.27
CA VAL A 69 -3.08 12.28 10.92
C VAL A 69 -4.31 11.71 10.22
N ALA A 70 -4.74 12.33 9.12
CA ALA A 70 -5.86 11.83 8.32
C ALA A 70 -5.56 10.46 7.72
N SER A 71 -6.59 9.64 7.56
CA SER A 71 -6.46 8.31 6.94
C SER A 71 -5.93 8.41 5.51
N TRP A 72 -5.24 7.37 5.05
CA TRP A 72 -4.77 7.29 3.67
C TRP A 72 -5.91 7.50 2.65
N ALA A 73 -7.14 7.05 2.93
CA ALA A 73 -8.29 7.32 2.06
C ALA A 73 -8.59 8.81 1.96
N LYS A 74 -8.55 9.55 3.09
CA LYS A 74 -8.72 11.00 3.08
C LYS A 74 -7.60 11.70 2.32
N LEU A 75 -6.36 11.23 2.48
CA LEU A 75 -5.20 11.76 1.75
C LEU A 75 -5.33 11.55 0.24
N ILE A 76 -5.78 10.37 -0.21
CA ILE A 76 -6.06 10.10 -1.63
C ILE A 76 -7.15 11.01 -2.16
N MET A 77 -8.21 11.24 -1.38
CA MET A 77 -9.31 12.11 -1.77
C MET A 77 -8.91 13.59 -1.90
N LEU A 78 -7.74 14.03 -1.40
CA LEU A 78 -7.26 15.40 -1.61
C LEU A 78 -6.97 15.71 -3.09
N SER A 79 -6.67 14.69 -3.90
CA SER A 79 -6.35 14.84 -5.33
C SER A 79 -7.40 14.24 -6.26
N CYS A 80 -8.50 13.69 -5.72
CA CYS A 80 -9.53 12.99 -6.49
C CYS A 80 -10.85 13.78 -6.49
N HIS A 81 -11.55 13.77 -7.62
CA HIS A 81 -12.81 14.50 -7.78
C HIS A 81 -14.03 13.72 -7.23
N ASP A 82 -13.95 12.39 -7.19
CA ASP A 82 -14.98 11.52 -6.65
C ASP A 82 -14.39 10.24 -6.01
N GLU A 83 -15.25 9.48 -5.33
CA GLU A 83 -14.90 8.24 -4.63
C GLU A 83 -14.40 7.14 -5.56
N LYS A 84 -14.88 7.10 -6.81
CA LYS A 84 -14.45 6.10 -7.81
C LYS A 84 -13.02 6.39 -8.26
N ALA A 85 -12.70 7.64 -8.56
CA ALA A 85 -11.34 8.07 -8.89
C ALA A 85 -10.39 7.82 -7.71
N GLY A 86 -10.85 8.08 -6.47
CA GLY A 86 -10.10 7.72 -5.27
C GLY A 86 -9.83 6.22 -5.17
N PHE A 87 -10.83 5.39 -5.48
CA PHE A 87 -10.72 3.92 -5.46
C PHE A 87 -9.70 3.44 -6.50
N GLU A 88 -9.77 3.93 -7.73
CA GLU A 88 -8.79 3.63 -8.78
C GLU A 88 -7.38 4.11 -8.41
N GLN A 89 -7.27 5.28 -7.78
CA GLN A 89 -5.99 5.83 -7.33
C GLN A 89 -5.37 5.01 -6.20
N PHE A 90 -6.18 4.46 -5.28
CA PHE A 90 -5.69 3.53 -4.26
C PHE A 90 -4.97 2.34 -4.89
N TYR A 91 -5.55 1.69 -5.91
CA TYR A 91 -4.91 0.53 -6.52
C TYR A 91 -3.61 0.88 -7.25
N LYS A 92 -3.53 2.05 -7.90
CA LYS A 92 -2.27 2.54 -8.47
C LYS A 92 -1.20 2.71 -7.40
N LEU A 93 -1.55 3.33 -6.27
CA LEU A 93 -0.65 3.54 -5.14
C LEU A 93 -0.26 2.22 -4.46
N LEU A 94 -1.18 1.26 -4.37
CA LEU A 94 -0.90 -0.07 -3.86
C LEU A 94 0.11 -0.81 -4.75
N ASP A 95 -0.07 -0.74 -6.07
CA ASP A 95 0.85 -1.35 -7.03
C ASP A 95 2.25 -0.71 -6.91
N GLU A 96 2.34 0.61 -6.80
CA GLU A 96 3.61 1.32 -6.54
C GLU A 96 4.24 0.93 -5.19
N PHE A 97 3.45 0.84 -4.13
CA PHE A 97 3.91 0.46 -2.79
C PHE A 97 4.52 -0.95 -2.78
N LYS A 98 3.88 -1.90 -3.48
CA LYS A 98 4.42 -3.26 -3.69
C LYS A 98 5.70 -3.28 -4.54
N GLN A 99 5.93 -2.27 -5.40
CA GLN A 99 7.17 -2.17 -6.16
C GLN A 99 8.33 -1.63 -5.31
N CYS A 100 8.06 -0.68 -4.41
CA CYS A 100 9.06 -0.17 -3.47
C CYS A 100 9.41 -1.16 -2.34
N ASN A 101 8.56 -2.16 -2.09
CA ASN A 101 8.71 -3.15 -1.02
C ASN A 101 8.69 -4.57 -1.59
N PRO A 102 9.84 -5.10 -2.08
CA PRO A 102 9.90 -6.41 -2.72
C PRO A 102 9.41 -7.56 -1.85
N SER A 103 9.50 -7.45 -0.51
CA SER A 103 8.98 -8.41 0.46
C SER A 103 7.47 -8.64 0.35
N LEU A 104 6.72 -7.69 -0.22
CA LEU A 104 5.29 -7.82 -0.46
C LEU A 104 4.95 -8.59 -1.74
N ARG A 105 5.94 -8.88 -2.60
CA ARG A 105 5.75 -9.53 -3.90
C ARG A 105 5.67 -11.05 -3.80
N ASP A 106 6.36 -11.66 -2.83
CA ASP A 106 6.39 -13.11 -2.62
C ASP A 106 5.02 -13.72 -2.23
N GLY A 107 4.01 -12.88 -2.01
CA GLY A 107 2.63 -13.27 -1.78
C GLY A 107 1.79 -13.50 -3.04
N ILE A 108 2.31 -13.22 -4.25
CA ILE A 108 1.57 -13.32 -5.51
C ILE A 108 2.41 -14.12 -6.51
N GLY A 109 1.89 -15.26 -6.95
CA GLY A 109 2.49 -16.04 -8.02
C GLY A 109 2.76 -15.17 -9.24
N GLU A 110 3.98 -15.28 -9.73
CA GLU A 110 4.54 -14.67 -10.94
C GLU A 110 3.56 -14.70 -12.12
N VAL A 111 2.98 -13.54 -12.46
CA VAL A 111 2.50 -13.27 -13.83
C VAL A 111 3.26 -12.04 -14.31
N LEU A 112 4.46 -12.31 -14.82
CA LEU A 112 5.25 -11.36 -15.60
C LEU A 112 4.50 -11.12 -16.92
N ASP A 113 3.84 -9.98 -17.06
CA ASP A 113 3.61 -9.40 -18.40
C ASP A 113 4.85 -8.58 -18.77
N SER A 114 5.67 -9.20 -19.61
CA SER A 114 6.89 -8.66 -20.18
C SER A 114 6.57 -7.56 -21.20
N SER A 115 6.42 -6.33 -20.73
CA SER A 115 6.58 -5.13 -21.55
C SER A 115 6.74 -3.94 -20.62
N HIS A 116 7.96 -3.50 -20.34
CA HIS A 116 8.39 -2.09 -20.28
C HIS A 116 9.91 -2.04 -19.98
N PRO A 117 10.70 -1.20 -20.68
CA PRO A 117 12.15 -1.27 -20.68
C PRO A 117 12.76 -0.67 -19.41
N ALA A 118 13.85 -1.30 -18.95
CA ALA A 118 14.63 -0.91 -17.79
C ALA A 118 15.16 0.53 -17.90
N ILE A 119 14.91 1.34 -16.87
CA ILE A 119 15.60 2.61 -16.68
C ILE A 119 16.65 2.40 -15.58
N ASN A 120 17.91 2.50 -15.98
CA ASN A 120 19.10 2.29 -15.16
C ASN A 120 19.06 3.04 -13.83
N SER A 121 19.21 2.30 -12.73
CA SER A 121 19.51 2.82 -11.40
C SER A 121 21.00 3.17 -11.28
N VAL A 122 21.30 4.46 -11.13
CA VAL A 122 22.62 4.93 -10.69
C VAL A 122 22.74 4.71 -9.18
N PRO A 123 23.87 4.20 -8.64
CA PRO A 123 24.03 4.05 -7.19
C PRO A 123 24.35 5.40 -6.55
N VAL A 124 23.65 5.74 -5.47
CA VAL A 124 24.02 6.84 -4.56
C VAL A 124 25.11 6.33 -3.60
N PRO A 125 26.25 7.03 -3.43
CA PRO A 125 27.28 6.61 -2.50
C PRO A 125 26.89 6.94 -1.04
N ILE A 126 27.07 5.96 -0.16
CA ILE A 126 26.94 6.11 1.30
C ILE A 126 28.19 6.85 1.80
N ALA A 127 28.01 8.03 2.38
CA ALA A 127 29.09 8.77 3.02
C ALA A 127 29.43 8.15 4.38
N THR A 128 30.66 7.64 4.50
CA THR A 128 31.26 7.18 5.76
C THR A 128 31.59 8.40 6.63
N ALA A 129 31.03 8.46 7.85
CA ALA A 129 31.40 9.48 8.83
C ALA A 129 32.80 9.20 9.40
N GLU A 130 33.77 10.06 9.05
CA GLU A 130 35.10 10.05 9.65
C GLU A 130 35.07 10.62 11.07
N ALA A 131 35.81 9.96 11.96
CA ALA A 131 36.01 10.30 13.35
C ALA A 131 36.77 11.63 13.52
N MET A 132 36.31 12.48 14.44
CA MET A 132 37.02 13.70 14.85
C MET A 132 38.22 13.35 15.76
N PRO A 133 39.40 13.95 15.56
CA PRO A 133 40.51 13.80 16.50
C PRO A 133 40.40 14.78 17.68
N ASN A 134 40.72 14.27 18.87
CA ASN A 134 40.90 15.00 20.12
C ASN A 134 41.96 16.10 20.00
N LYS A 135 41.68 17.26 20.58
CA LYS A 135 42.70 18.16 21.12
C LYS A 135 42.21 18.82 22.40
#